data_AF-A0A9P5ZGS4-F1
#
_entry.id   AF-A0A9P5ZGS4-F1
#
_cell.length_a   1.000
_cell.length_b   1.000
_cell.length_c   1.000
_cell.angle_alpha   90.00
_cell.angle_beta   90.00
_cell.angle_gamma   90.00
#
_symmetry.space_group_name_H-M   'P 1'
#
loop_
_entity.id
_entity.type
_entity.pdbx_description
1 polymer ?
#
loop_
_entity_poly.entity_id
_entity_poly.type
_entity_poly.pdbx_seq_one_letter_code
_entity_poly.pdbx_strand_id
1 'polypeptide(L)'
;MLSQNPGIQHTINLLHIDDCLFIWYFDREGIVRSNGISFVADFPRALVLMALFQRFTPEDWGRNETFNCPPHTTSLNVSLDDPLFRDKYNPHNFQGLEIKCSDEDYLSPRPRCLGGRATRVLPCEPKLKDGARSIESLIVKISHPEARRTHEGKTMKGIWNIANKYDTSMTGHLPELLYYADVHGTDTGRIRSLVGQPGNGYRIMRILAMKRLEKITSLDAPSFIRAWLDAVTCHAFLWKHGVEHGDPSLYNIMCHPETHRGVLTDFDLSILQWEDRVPGCDRTGTVPFMALELLQEEYWSGDIIRYYHHELEAFIWCLPFMCLGGFVANSECHRVIADWVKASPEECRGRKGNFIKDAPKYLSDIPPNFIACYRLGIMLCYTAEDTYNKFSRIDEDDEDNDDDNNDDANEEKEPSPATRSLGLWTEFLATLRKKKWQKPKSTSGQMLDAADIASLIERLESHQPNFDGLDANRKSELQELFTANTEPPALQVQAPKLKDRMKGRQDPRPCSTPPVPPPLD
;
A
#
# COMPACT_ATOMS: atom_id res chain seq x y z
N MET A 1 17.93 -15.13 -6.89
CA MET A 1 17.70 -15.40 -8.33
C MET A 1 16.29 -15.91 -8.62
N LEU A 2 15.78 -16.98 -7.97
CA LEU A 2 14.45 -17.55 -8.27
C LEU A 2 13.25 -16.61 -8.03
N SER A 3 13.34 -15.67 -7.08
CA SER A 3 12.28 -14.71 -6.78
C SER A 3 12.38 -13.40 -7.54
N GLN A 4 13.41 -13.18 -8.37
CA GLN A 4 13.66 -11.86 -8.98
C GLN A 4 12.98 -11.69 -10.34
N ASN A 5 12.71 -12.76 -11.08
CA ASN A 5 11.99 -12.68 -12.35
C ASN A 5 10.47 -12.80 -12.09
N PRO A 6 9.63 -11.85 -12.56
CA PRO A 6 8.18 -11.89 -12.35
C PRO A 6 7.50 -13.09 -13.03
N GLY A 7 8.12 -13.68 -14.05
CA GLY A 7 7.63 -14.87 -14.74
C GLY A 7 7.74 -16.18 -13.96
N ILE A 8 8.47 -16.24 -12.84
CA ILE A 8 8.58 -17.47 -12.04
C ILE A 8 7.34 -17.61 -11.13
N GLN A 9 6.53 -18.64 -11.38
CA GLN A 9 5.32 -18.97 -10.61
C GLN A 9 5.60 -20.03 -9.53
N HIS A 10 6.33 -21.07 -9.89
CA HIS A 10 6.71 -22.18 -9.02
C HIS A 10 8.11 -22.68 -9.32
N THR A 11 8.65 -23.48 -8.40
CA THR A 11 9.91 -24.19 -8.58
C THR A 11 9.73 -25.62 -8.11
N ILE A 12 10.31 -26.56 -8.85
CA ILE A 12 10.31 -27.97 -8.51
C ILE A 12 11.74 -28.36 -8.16
N ASN A 13 11.94 -28.93 -6.97
CA ASN A 13 13.22 -29.46 -6.52
C ASN A 13 13.08 -30.96 -6.22
N LEU A 14 14.16 -31.70 -6.45
CA LEU A 14 14.29 -33.09 -6.00
C LEU A 14 15.25 -33.12 -4.82
N LEU A 15 14.75 -33.58 -3.68
CA LEU A 15 15.57 -33.86 -2.51
C LEU A 15 15.88 -35.36 -2.47
N HIS A 16 17.16 -35.68 -2.38
CA HIS A 16 17.66 -37.05 -2.29
C HIS A 16 18.08 -37.34 -0.84
N ILE A 17 17.50 -38.39 -0.26
CA ILE A 17 17.86 -38.90 1.07
C ILE A 17 17.93 -40.43 0.96
N ASP A 18 19.08 -41.00 1.31
CA ASP A 18 19.38 -42.43 1.23
C ASP A 18 19.14 -43.03 -0.17
N ASP A 19 18.09 -43.84 -0.34
CA ASP A 19 17.70 -44.47 -1.60
C ASP A 19 16.40 -43.86 -2.19
N CYS A 20 15.93 -42.75 -1.64
CA CYS A 20 14.64 -42.14 -1.94
C CYS A 20 14.76 -40.73 -2.54
N LEU A 21 13.93 -40.47 -3.55
CA LEU A 21 13.71 -39.14 -4.13
C LEU A 21 12.41 -38.54 -3.59
N PHE A 22 12.48 -37.30 -3.10
CA PHE A 22 11.33 -36.52 -2.67
C PHE A 22 11.15 -35.33 -3.59
N ILE A 23 9.94 -35.14 -4.12
CA ILE A 23 9.60 -34.01 -4.96
C ILE A 23 9.10 -32.89 -4.05
N TRP A 24 9.71 -31.71 -4.20
CA TRP A 24 9.32 -30.49 -3.51
C TRP A 24 8.83 -29.50 -4.54
N TYR A 25 7.54 -29.19 -4.48
CA TYR A 25 6.91 -28.13 -5.27
C TYR A 25 6.77 -26.89 -4.39
N PHE A 26 7.32 -25.77 -4.81
CA PHE A 26 7.27 -24.52 -4.08
C PHE A 26 6.65 -23.43 -4.95
N ASP A 27 5.60 -22.77 -4.45
CA ASP A 27 4.88 -21.69 -5.12
C ASP A 27 4.60 -20.52 -4.16
N ARG A 28 3.64 -19.66 -4.51
CA ARG A 28 3.25 -18.49 -3.70
C ARG A 28 2.56 -18.84 -2.38
N GLU A 29 2.01 -20.05 -2.23
CA GLU A 29 1.34 -20.50 -1.01
C GLU A 29 2.24 -21.35 -0.12
N GLY A 30 3.41 -21.77 -0.61
CA GLY A 30 4.40 -22.50 0.18
C GLY A 30 4.80 -23.81 -0.48
N ILE A 31 5.17 -24.78 0.34
CA ILE A 31 5.76 -26.04 -0.10
C ILE A 31 4.71 -27.15 -0.08
N VAL A 32 4.64 -27.92 -1.16
CA VAL A 32 3.98 -29.22 -1.25
C VAL A 32 5.06 -30.28 -1.46
N ARG A 33 5.03 -31.36 -0.67
CA ARG A 33 6.05 -32.40 -0.69
C ARG A 33 5.43 -33.76 -1.00
N SER A 34 6.05 -34.53 -1.89
CA SER A 34 5.67 -35.93 -2.12
C SER A 34 6.15 -36.85 -0.98
N ASN A 35 5.62 -38.07 -0.98
CA ASN A 35 6.31 -39.18 -0.31
C ASN A 35 7.59 -39.56 -1.09
N GLY A 36 8.51 -40.26 -0.43
CA GLY A 36 9.74 -40.74 -1.05
C GLY A 36 9.46 -41.82 -2.10
N ILE A 37 10.12 -41.69 -3.26
CA ILE A 37 10.14 -42.71 -4.31
C ILE A 37 11.52 -43.36 -4.27
N SER A 38 11.59 -44.64 -3.89
CA SER A 38 12.87 -45.36 -3.87
C SER A 38 13.34 -45.60 -5.30
N PHE A 39 14.53 -45.10 -5.66
CA PHE A 39 15.12 -45.36 -6.97
C PHE A 39 15.85 -46.71 -7.02
N VAL A 40 15.88 -47.46 -5.91
CA VAL A 40 16.41 -48.83 -5.85
C VAL A 40 15.26 -49.83 -5.85
N ALA A 41 14.32 -49.69 -4.92
CA ALA A 41 13.21 -50.62 -4.74
C ALA A 41 12.04 -50.35 -5.71
N ASP A 42 11.82 -49.09 -6.13
CA ASP A 42 10.76 -48.67 -7.06
C ASP A 42 11.36 -47.94 -8.28
N PHE A 43 12.41 -48.53 -8.84
CA PHE A 43 13.12 -47.99 -9.99
C PHE A 43 12.23 -47.66 -11.19
N PRO A 44 11.20 -48.47 -11.57
CA PRO A 44 10.31 -48.12 -12.66
C PRO A 44 9.60 -46.78 -12.46
N ARG A 45 9.12 -46.49 -11.24
CA ARG A 45 8.46 -45.21 -10.95
C ARG A 45 9.43 -44.05 -10.94
N ALA A 46 10.64 -44.25 -10.43
CA ALA A 46 11.71 -43.25 -10.49
C ALA A 46 12.08 -42.91 -11.96
N LEU A 47 12.15 -43.91 -12.84
CA LEU A 47 12.37 -43.69 -14.27
C LEU A 47 11.23 -42.93 -14.94
N VAL A 48 9.97 -43.27 -14.63
CA VAL A 48 8.80 -42.53 -15.15
C VAL A 48 8.84 -41.07 -14.71
N LEU A 49 9.20 -40.79 -13.46
CA LEU A 49 9.37 -39.42 -12.97
C LEU A 49 10.41 -38.63 -13.79
N MET A 50 11.58 -39.22 -14.04
CA MET A 50 12.62 -38.57 -14.85
C MET A 50 12.17 -38.36 -16.30
N ALA A 51 11.47 -39.35 -16.87
CA ALA A 51 10.91 -39.26 -18.21
C ALA A 51 9.81 -38.17 -18.33
N LEU A 52 9.05 -37.92 -17.26
CA LEU A 52 8.09 -36.81 -17.19
C LEU A 52 8.82 -35.47 -17.15
N PHE A 53 9.81 -35.32 -16.26
CA PHE A 53 10.60 -34.08 -16.14
C PHE A 53 11.33 -33.73 -17.44
N GLN A 54 11.81 -34.72 -18.20
CA GLN A 54 12.39 -34.48 -19.52
C GLN A 54 11.40 -33.85 -20.52
N ARG A 55 10.10 -34.09 -20.35
CA ARG A 55 9.03 -33.62 -21.26
C ARG A 55 8.38 -32.31 -20.83
N PHE A 56 8.70 -31.82 -19.64
CA PHE A 56 8.14 -30.58 -19.11
C PHE A 56 8.53 -29.39 -19.99
N THR A 57 7.54 -28.58 -20.34
CA THR A 57 7.75 -27.28 -20.99
C THR A 57 8.30 -26.26 -19.98
N PRO A 58 8.76 -25.07 -20.42
CA PRO A 58 9.12 -24.00 -19.50
C PRO A 58 8.02 -23.67 -18.48
N GLU A 59 6.75 -23.70 -18.88
CA GLU A 59 5.58 -23.46 -18.03
C GLU A 59 5.41 -24.55 -16.97
N ASP A 60 5.61 -25.81 -17.33
CA ASP A 60 5.61 -26.93 -16.37
C ASP A 60 6.72 -26.76 -15.32
N TRP A 61 7.85 -26.17 -15.71
CA TRP A 61 8.94 -25.75 -14.81
C TRP A 61 8.68 -24.42 -14.07
N GLY A 62 7.50 -23.83 -14.25
CA GLY A 62 7.04 -22.64 -13.54
C GLY A 62 7.45 -21.31 -14.17
N ARG A 63 7.87 -21.31 -15.44
CA ARG A 63 8.17 -20.09 -16.20
C ARG A 63 6.95 -19.67 -17.01
N ASN A 64 6.33 -18.56 -16.61
CA ASN A 64 5.32 -17.89 -17.39
C ASN A 64 6.01 -17.03 -18.48
N GLU A 65 5.84 -17.42 -19.75
CA GLU A 65 6.48 -16.75 -20.89
C GLU A 65 6.05 -15.29 -21.05
N THR A 66 4.78 -14.96 -20.80
CA THR A 66 4.24 -13.59 -20.86
C THR A 66 4.99 -12.62 -19.95
N PHE A 67 5.46 -13.11 -18.79
CA PHE A 67 6.19 -12.34 -17.79
C PHE A 67 7.68 -12.68 -17.69
N ASN A 68 8.20 -13.49 -18.62
CA ASN A 68 9.59 -13.91 -18.56
C ASN A 68 10.50 -12.74 -18.96
N CYS A 69 11.32 -12.24 -18.02
CA CYS A 69 12.40 -11.28 -18.26
C CYS A 69 13.72 -12.10 -18.34
N PRO A 70 14.30 -12.35 -19.53
CA PRO A 70 15.53 -13.14 -19.67
C PRO A 70 16.70 -12.58 -18.83
N PRO A 71 17.71 -13.40 -18.52
CA PRO A 71 18.93 -12.91 -17.87
C PRO A 71 19.55 -11.78 -18.70
N HIS A 72 19.98 -10.70 -18.04
CA HIS A 72 20.63 -9.53 -18.64
C HIS A 72 19.73 -8.60 -19.47
N THR A 73 18.41 -8.79 -19.49
CA THR A 73 17.48 -7.78 -20.04
C THR A 73 17.05 -6.78 -18.99
N THR A 74 16.94 -5.51 -19.37
CA THR A 74 16.50 -4.40 -18.51
C THR A 74 15.01 -4.10 -18.63
N SER A 75 14.32 -4.67 -19.62
CA SER A 75 12.88 -4.56 -19.80
C SER A 75 12.25 -5.85 -20.33
N LEU A 76 10.95 -6.01 -20.08
CA LEU A 76 10.12 -7.12 -20.56
C LEU A 76 8.89 -6.55 -21.27
N ASN A 77 8.46 -7.20 -22.35
CA ASN A 77 7.29 -6.76 -23.12
C ASN A 77 6.13 -7.70 -22.88
N VAL A 78 5.07 -7.19 -22.25
CA VAL A 78 3.82 -7.92 -22.04
C VAL A 78 2.84 -7.53 -23.13
N SER A 79 2.33 -8.51 -23.88
CA SER A 79 1.19 -8.32 -24.78
C SER A 79 -0.12 -8.37 -23.98
N LEU A 80 -0.96 -7.34 -24.07
CA LEU A 80 -2.25 -7.30 -23.35
C LEU A 80 -3.40 -7.98 -24.13
N ASP A 81 -3.10 -8.45 -25.33
CA ASP A 81 -3.96 -9.32 -26.13
C ASP A 81 -3.71 -10.82 -25.84
N ASP A 82 -2.76 -11.13 -24.95
CA ASP A 82 -2.49 -12.50 -24.51
C ASP A 82 -3.75 -13.13 -23.88
N PRO A 83 -4.18 -14.33 -24.31
CA PRO A 83 -5.38 -14.99 -23.81
C PRO A 83 -5.32 -15.38 -22.32
N LEU A 84 -4.15 -15.30 -21.68
CA LEU A 84 -4.01 -15.47 -20.24
C LEU A 84 -4.66 -14.34 -19.44
N PHE A 85 -4.76 -13.13 -19.99
CA PHE A 85 -5.40 -12.01 -19.29
C PHE A 85 -6.92 -12.13 -19.34
N ARG A 86 -7.53 -12.25 -18.16
CA ARG A 86 -8.99 -12.31 -17.96
C ARG A 86 -9.47 -11.18 -17.06
N ASP A 87 -10.78 -10.98 -17.05
CA ASP A 87 -11.46 -9.93 -16.26
C ASP A 87 -10.77 -8.56 -16.42
N LYS A 88 -10.40 -8.23 -17.66
CA LYS A 88 -9.52 -7.10 -17.93
C LYS A 88 -10.29 -5.78 -18.08
N TYR A 89 -9.67 -4.72 -17.58
CA TYR A 89 -10.04 -3.33 -17.85
C TYR A 89 -8.91 -2.69 -18.65
N ASN A 90 -9.22 -2.24 -19.87
CA ASN A 90 -8.26 -1.61 -20.78
C ASN A 90 -8.94 -0.50 -21.60
N PRO A 91 -9.41 0.57 -20.94
CA PRO A 91 -10.16 1.62 -21.61
C PRO A 91 -9.38 2.37 -22.69
N HIS A 92 -8.06 2.43 -22.54
CA HIS A 92 -7.17 3.13 -23.47
C HIS A 92 -6.68 2.26 -24.62
N ASN A 93 -7.17 1.01 -24.73
CA ASN A 93 -6.82 0.07 -25.79
C ASN A 93 -5.29 -0.13 -25.94
N PHE A 94 -4.58 -0.19 -24.82
CA PHE A 94 -3.16 -0.54 -24.81
C PHE A 94 -2.97 -1.94 -25.41
N GLN A 95 -2.05 -2.09 -26.36
CA GLN A 95 -1.69 -3.39 -26.95
C GLN A 95 -0.67 -4.14 -26.10
N GLY A 96 0.16 -3.40 -25.36
CA GLY A 96 1.25 -3.97 -24.59
C GLY A 96 1.78 -3.03 -23.53
N LEU A 97 2.54 -3.57 -22.58
CA LEU A 97 3.32 -2.82 -21.60
C LEU A 97 4.79 -3.22 -21.75
N GLU A 98 5.67 -2.24 -21.93
CA GLU A 98 7.10 -2.42 -21.73
C GLU A 98 7.43 -2.12 -20.26
N ILE A 99 7.73 -3.16 -19.49
CA ILE A 99 8.00 -3.08 -18.05
C ILE A 99 9.50 -3.04 -17.84
N LYS A 100 10.00 -2.03 -17.13
CA LYS A 100 11.43 -1.93 -16.78
C LYS A 100 11.71 -2.85 -15.59
N CYS A 101 12.57 -3.85 -15.78
CA CYS A 101 12.89 -4.91 -14.80
C CYS A 101 14.32 -4.84 -14.26
N SER A 102 15.07 -3.74 -14.48
CA SER A 102 16.42 -3.61 -13.91
C SER A 102 16.35 -3.53 -12.40
N ASP A 103 17.45 -3.91 -11.74
CA ASP A 103 17.54 -3.91 -10.29
C ASP A 103 17.17 -2.52 -9.69
N GLU A 104 17.71 -1.43 -10.24
CA GLU A 104 17.46 -0.07 -9.75
C GLU A 104 16.04 0.46 -10.03
N ASP A 105 15.23 -0.24 -10.84
CA ASP A 105 13.90 0.24 -11.24
C ASP A 105 12.80 -0.09 -10.20
N TYR A 106 13.07 -0.94 -9.21
CA TYR A 106 12.08 -1.34 -8.22
C TYR A 106 11.64 -0.18 -7.31
N LEU A 107 10.36 0.18 -7.38
CA LEU A 107 9.78 1.25 -6.55
C LEU A 107 9.28 0.73 -5.19
N SER A 108 9.07 -0.58 -5.08
CA SER A 108 8.78 -1.33 -3.85
C SER A 108 9.97 -2.20 -3.43
N PRO A 109 10.06 -2.63 -2.16
CA PRO A 109 11.04 -3.64 -1.75
C PRO A 109 10.97 -4.89 -2.64
N ARG A 110 12.13 -5.39 -3.09
CA ARG A 110 12.18 -6.55 -3.98
C ARG A 110 11.75 -7.83 -3.24
N PRO A 111 10.86 -8.66 -3.82
CA PRO A 111 10.56 -9.97 -3.27
C PRO A 111 11.81 -10.86 -3.18
N ARG A 112 12.15 -11.27 -1.96
CA ARG A 112 13.33 -12.11 -1.69
C ARG A 112 13.05 -13.62 -1.73
N CYS A 113 11.77 -13.99 -1.72
CA CYS A 113 11.31 -15.37 -1.83
C CYS A 113 10.12 -15.46 -2.78
N LEU A 114 9.74 -16.68 -3.13
CA LEU A 114 8.57 -16.93 -3.96
C LEU A 114 7.27 -16.80 -3.14
N GLY A 115 7.26 -17.27 -1.89
CA GLY A 115 6.07 -17.27 -1.05
C GLY A 115 5.44 -15.89 -0.80
N GLY A 116 4.13 -15.89 -0.58
CA GLY A 116 3.33 -14.71 -0.26
C GLY A 116 2.88 -13.92 -1.50
N ARG A 117 2.50 -12.65 -1.26
CA ARG A 117 2.00 -11.74 -2.31
C ARG A 117 3.06 -11.37 -3.35
N ALA A 118 4.34 -11.40 -2.96
CA ALA A 118 5.49 -11.04 -3.79
C ALA A 118 5.27 -9.78 -4.66
N THR A 119 4.65 -8.75 -4.07
CA THR A 119 4.27 -7.51 -4.75
C THR A 119 5.49 -6.80 -5.32
N ARG A 120 5.36 -6.35 -6.57
CA ARG A 120 6.36 -5.55 -7.27
C ARG A 120 5.69 -4.34 -7.85
N VAL A 121 6.32 -3.18 -7.70
CA VAL A 121 5.93 -1.95 -8.37
C VAL A 121 7.10 -1.51 -9.25
N LEU A 122 6.87 -1.46 -10.56
CA LEU A 122 7.89 -1.23 -11.58
C LEU A 122 7.44 -0.13 -12.54
N PRO A 123 8.34 0.71 -13.06
CA PRO A 123 8.05 1.62 -14.16
C PRO A 123 7.63 0.85 -15.41
N CYS A 124 6.69 1.39 -16.18
CA CYS A 124 6.33 0.82 -17.47
C CYS A 124 5.98 1.90 -18.50
N GLU A 125 6.04 1.53 -19.78
CA GLU A 125 5.63 2.35 -20.91
C GLU A 125 4.54 1.61 -21.72
N PRO A 126 3.39 2.24 -22.02
CA PRO A 126 2.32 1.60 -22.77
C PRO A 126 2.62 1.59 -24.27
N LYS A 127 2.21 0.54 -24.96
CA LYS A 127 2.23 0.44 -26.43
C LYS A 127 0.83 0.68 -27.00
N LEU A 128 0.69 1.71 -27.83
CA LEU A 128 -0.54 2.08 -28.52
C LEU A 128 -0.55 1.62 -29.99
N LYS A 129 -1.74 1.40 -30.57
CA LYS A 129 -1.91 0.92 -31.96
C LYS A 129 -1.25 1.84 -33.00
N ASP A 130 -1.23 3.16 -32.76
CA ASP A 130 -0.80 4.15 -33.74
C ASP A 130 0.68 4.53 -33.63
N GLY A 131 1.49 3.77 -32.87
CA GLY A 131 2.92 4.07 -32.66
C GLY A 131 3.20 5.38 -31.90
N ALA A 132 2.16 6.12 -31.51
CA ALA A 132 2.26 7.26 -30.61
C ALA A 132 2.78 6.77 -29.26
N ARG A 133 3.98 7.19 -28.87
CA ARG A 133 4.45 7.01 -27.51
C ARG A 133 3.69 8.00 -26.63
N SER A 134 2.83 7.48 -25.75
CA SER A 134 2.37 8.28 -24.61
C SER A 134 3.58 8.53 -23.70
N ILE A 135 3.82 9.80 -23.35
CA ILE A 135 4.93 10.23 -22.46
C ILE A 135 4.40 10.37 -21.03
N GLU A 136 3.34 9.65 -20.68
CA GLU A 136 2.94 9.54 -19.27
C GLU A 136 3.86 8.57 -18.56
N SER A 137 4.44 9.01 -17.44
CA SER A 137 5.20 8.13 -16.57
C SER A 137 4.23 7.18 -15.87
N LEU A 138 4.22 5.91 -16.26
CA LEU A 138 3.36 4.88 -15.69
C LEU A 138 4.16 3.94 -14.79
N ILE A 139 3.43 3.29 -13.90
CA ILE A 139 3.90 2.13 -13.15
C ILE A 139 2.97 0.95 -13.36
N VAL A 140 3.52 -0.23 -13.21
CA VAL A 140 2.79 -1.49 -13.13
C VAL A 140 3.03 -2.12 -11.76
N LYS A 141 1.95 -2.58 -11.14
CA LYS A 141 2.00 -3.43 -9.95
C LYS A 141 1.64 -4.85 -10.34
N ILE A 142 2.53 -5.79 -10.00
CA ILE A 142 2.34 -7.24 -10.20
C ILE A 142 2.36 -7.87 -8.81
N SER A 143 1.32 -8.63 -8.47
CA SER A 143 1.19 -9.25 -7.15
C SER A 143 0.37 -10.54 -7.19
N HIS A 144 0.45 -11.33 -6.12
CA HIS A 144 -0.27 -12.60 -5.94
C HIS A 144 -1.15 -12.58 -4.68
N PRO A 145 -2.20 -11.74 -4.63
CA PRO A 145 -3.11 -11.72 -3.49
C PRO A 145 -3.96 -13.01 -3.42
N GLU A 146 -4.64 -13.19 -2.30
CA GLU A 146 -5.68 -14.23 -2.17
C GLU A 146 -6.77 -14.01 -3.22
N ALA A 147 -7.12 -15.06 -3.97
CA ALA A 147 -8.07 -14.97 -5.07
C ALA A 147 -9.47 -14.56 -4.63
N ARG A 148 -9.85 -14.89 -3.38
CA ARG A 148 -11.13 -14.48 -2.76
C ARG A 148 -11.23 -12.98 -2.53
N ARG A 149 -10.11 -12.25 -2.45
CA ARG A 149 -10.14 -10.79 -2.31
C ARG A 149 -10.54 -10.16 -3.63
N THR A 150 -11.33 -9.11 -3.56
CA THR A 150 -11.64 -8.24 -4.70
C THR A 150 -10.34 -7.73 -5.33
N HIS A 151 -10.30 -7.74 -6.66
CA HIS A 151 -9.14 -7.24 -7.41
C HIS A 151 -8.98 -5.74 -7.13
N GLU A 152 -7.78 -5.27 -6.74
CA GLU A 152 -7.52 -3.86 -6.41
C GLU A 152 -7.96 -2.89 -7.53
N GLY A 153 -7.69 -3.22 -8.81
CA GLY A 153 -8.25 -2.52 -9.96
C GLY A 153 -9.79 -2.41 -10.02
N LYS A 154 -10.53 -3.46 -9.61
CA LYS A 154 -11.99 -3.39 -9.46
C LYS A 154 -12.36 -2.43 -8.32
N THR A 155 -11.64 -2.50 -7.20
CA THR A 155 -11.82 -1.57 -6.07
C THR A 155 -11.59 -0.12 -6.48
N MET A 156 -10.47 0.17 -7.14
CA MET A 156 -10.13 1.50 -7.64
C MET A 156 -11.20 2.02 -8.61
N LYS A 157 -11.68 1.20 -9.55
CA LYS A 157 -12.79 1.61 -10.43
C LYS A 157 -14.05 1.95 -9.64
N GLY A 158 -14.42 1.13 -8.66
CA GLY A 158 -15.61 1.34 -7.85
C GLY A 158 -15.54 2.60 -6.99
N ILE A 159 -14.40 2.89 -6.36
CA ILE A 159 -14.22 4.13 -5.59
C ILE A 159 -14.20 5.38 -6.47
N TRP A 160 -13.73 5.27 -7.72
CA TRP A 160 -13.86 6.35 -8.71
C TRP A 160 -15.32 6.63 -9.07
N ASN A 161 -16.17 5.61 -9.18
CA ASN A 161 -17.61 5.80 -9.39
C ASN A 161 -18.26 6.54 -8.21
N ILE A 162 -17.90 6.16 -6.98
CA ILE A 162 -18.34 6.81 -5.75
C ILE A 162 -17.90 8.28 -5.74
N ALA A 163 -16.62 8.56 -6.01
CA ALA A 163 -16.08 9.92 -6.13
C ALA A 163 -16.86 10.73 -7.18
N ASN A 164 -17.02 10.22 -8.39
CA ASN A 164 -17.73 10.93 -9.46
C ASN A 164 -19.19 11.26 -9.12
N LYS A 165 -19.87 10.42 -8.33
CA LYS A 165 -21.27 10.66 -7.94
C LYS A 165 -21.40 11.66 -6.78
N TYR A 166 -20.58 11.52 -5.74
CA TYR A 166 -20.78 12.27 -4.48
C TYR A 166 -19.87 13.49 -4.34
N ASP A 167 -18.62 13.41 -4.80
CA ASP A 167 -17.69 14.54 -4.81
C ASP A 167 -16.56 14.31 -5.82
N THR A 168 -16.71 14.90 -7.00
CA THR A 168 -15.73 14.77 -8.10
C THR A 168 -14.34 15.31 -7.73
N SER A 169 -14.23 16.19 -6.73
CA SER A 169 -12.94 16.70 -6.28
C SER A 169 -12.07 15.60 -5.66
N MET A 170 -12.68 14.51 -5.15
CA MET A 170 -11.98 13.36 -4.59
C MET A 170 -11.19 12.55 -5.62
N THR A 171 -11.56 12.60 -6.90
CA THR A 171 -10.81 11.92 -7.97
C THR A 171 -9.34 12.36 -8.02
N GLY A 172 -9.05 13.63 -7.67
CA GLY A 172 -7.68 14.14 -7.59
C GLY A 172 -6.86 13.65 -6.39
N HIS A 173 -7.45 12.82 -5.53
CA HIS A 173 -6.83 12.21 -4.35
C HIS A 173 -6.83 10.67 -4.42
N LEU A 174 -7.24 10.11 -5.56
CA LEU A 174 -7.24 8.69 -5.85
C LEU A 174 -6.22 8.36 -6.96
N PRO A 175 -5.71 7.12 -7.03
CA PRO A 175 -4.79 6.73 -8.09
C PRO A 175 -5.53 6.69 -9.44
N GLU A 176 -4.86 7.14 -10.49
CA GLU A 176 -5.40 7.07 -11.85
C GLU A 176 -5.13 5.67 -12.45
N LEU A 177 -6.17 4.83 -12.43
CA LEU A 177 -6.15 3.47 -12.93
C LEU A 177 -6.31 3.43 -14.46
N LEU A 178 -5.34 2.83 -15.15
CA LEU A 178 -5.30 2.77 -16.61
C LEU A 178 -5.47 1.34 -17.15
N TYR A 179 -5.10 0.32 -16.38
CA TYR A 179 -5.26 -1.07 -16.76
C TYR A 179 -5.35 -1.98 -15.54
N TYR A 180 -6.13 -3.06 -15.62
CA TYR A 180 -5.95 -4.23 -14.74
C TYR A 180 -6.38 -5.53 -15.41
N ALA A 181 -5.88 -6.66 -14.91
CA ALA A 181 -6.33 -8.00 -15.29
C ALA A 181 -5.90 -9.07 -14.27
N ASP A 182 -6.67 -10.15 -14.20
CA ASP A 182 -6.25 -11.41 -13.60
C ASP A 182 -5.45 -12.22 -14.64
N VAL A 183 -4.37 -12.90 -14.22
CA VAL A 183 -3.54 -13.74 -15.09
C VAL A 183 -3.89 -15.20 -14.88
N HIS A 184 -4.63 -15.78 -15.82
CA HIS A 184 -5.06 -17.17 -15.77
C HIS A 184 -3.86 -18.15 -15.79
N GLY A 185 -4.02 -19.31 -15.15
CA GLY A 185 -2.97 -20.35 -15.08
C GLY A 185 -1.88 -20.07 -14.04
N THR A 186 -2.02 -19.00 -13.25
CA THR A 186 -1.13 -18.69 -12.12
C THR A 186 -1.77 -19.04 -10.77
N ASP A 187 -2.90 -19.75 -10.78
CA ASP A 187 -3.61 -20.16 -9.57
C ASP A 187 -2.84 -21.25 -8.83
N THR A 188 -2.52 -20.99 -7.56
CA THR A 188 -1.79 -21.94 -6.71
C THR A 188 -2.67 -23.09 -6.19
N GLY A 189 -4.00 -22.97 -6.35
CA GLY A 189 -4.98 -23.92 -5.84
C GLY A 189 -5.03 -25.23 -6.63
N ARG A 190 -4.69 -25.21 -7.92
CA ARG A 190 -4.78 -26.38 -8.81
C ARG A 190 -3.94 -27.56 -8.33
N ILE A 191 -2.64 -27.36 -8.08
CA ILE A 191 -1.75 -28.45 -7.65
C ILE A 191 -2.18 -29.02 -6.30
N ARG A 192 -2.50 -28.16 -5.34
CA ARG A 192 -3.01 -28.54 -4.01
C ARG A 192 -4.28 -29.38 -4.09
N SER A 193 -5.21 -28.98 -4.95
CA SER A 193 -6.44 -29.74 -5.20
C SER A 193 -6.15 -31.11 -5.80
N LEU A 194 -5.23 -31.19 -6.78
CA LEU A 194 -4.85 -32.45 -7.43
C LEU A 194 -4.18 -33.45 -6.48
N VAL A 195 -3.43 -32.98 -5.48
CA VAL A 195 -2.78 -33.84 -4.48
C VAL A 195 -3.64 -34.09 -3.23
N GLY A 196 -4.91 -33.66 -3.24
CA GLY A 196 -5.83 -33.87 -2.11
C GLY A 196 -5.48 -33.07 -0.86
N GLN A 197 -4.76 -31.96 -1.01
CA GLN A 197 -4.40 -31.04 0.09
C GLN A 197 -4.88 -29.62 -0.22
N PRO A 198 -6.20 -29.40 -0.41
CA PRO A 198 -6.72 -28.06 -0.65
C PRO A 198 -6.38 -27.15 0.53
N GLY A 199 -5.85 -25.96 0.24
CA GLY A 199 -5.66 -24.91 1.24
C GLY A 199 -6.98 -24.23 1.61
N ASN A 200 -6.93 -23.30 2.57
CA ASN A 200 -8.08 -22.45 2.94
C ASN A 200 -8.40 -21.37 1.88
N GLY A 201 -7.55 -21.25 0.87
CA GLY A 201 -7.62 -20.29 -0.22
C GLY A 201 -6.68 -20.70 -1.34
N TYR A 202 -6.46 -19.79 -2.27
CA TYR A 202 -5.41 -19.86 -3.27
C TYR A 202 -5.07 -18.46 -3.74
N ARG A 203 -3.87 -18.29 -4.28
CA ARG A 203 -3.39 -17.03 -4.84
C ARG A 203 -3.46 -17.05 -6.35
N ILE A 204 -3.68 -15.89 -6.95
CA ILE A 204 -3.64 -15.67 -8.40
C ILE A 204 -2.80 -14.42 -8.69
N MET A 205 -2.03 -14.43 -9.77
CA MET A 205 -1.32 -13.25 -10.23
C MET A 205 -2.30 -12.21 -10.77
N ARG A 206 -2.13 -10.97 -10.29
CA ARG A 206 -2.86 -9.78 -10.72
C ARG A 206 -1.90 -8.72 -11.21
N ILE A 207 -2.29 -8.05 -12.28
CA ILE A 207 -1.58 -6.91 -12.85
C ILE A 207 -2.49 -5.68 -12.81
N LEU A 208 -1.90 -4.53 -12.50
CA LEU A 208 -2.56 -3.24 -12.65
C LEU A 208 -1.54 -2.18 -13.07
N ALA A 209 -1.94 -1.25 -13.93
CA ALA A 209 -1.13 -0.12 -14.34
C ALA A 209 -1.81 1.19 -13.96
N MET A 210 -1.02 2.12 -13.44
CA MET A 210 -1.49 3.43 -12.98
C MET A 210 -0.46 4.52 -13.30
N LYS A 211 -0.90 5.78 -13.24
CA LYS A 211 0.01 6.93 -13.33
C LYS A 211 1.02 6.90 -12.18
N ARG A 212 2.28 7.22 -12.47
CA ARG A 212 3.34 7.28 -11.46
C ARG A 212 3.12 8.46 -10.52
N LEU A 213 3.23 8.19 -9.22
CA LEU A 213 3.17 9.17 -8.14
C LEU A 213 4.53 9.29 -7.44
N GLU A 214 4.70 10.36 -6.67
CA GLU A 214 5.91 10.61 -5.87
C GLU A 214 5.67 10.24 -4.40
N LYS A 215 6.71 9.75 -3.71
CA LYS A 215 6.58 9.41 -2.29
C LYS A 215 6.41 10.67 -1.47
N ILE A 216 5.45 10.69 -0.55
CA ILE A 216 5.26 11.85 0.34
C ILE A 216 6.51 12.12 1.22
N THR A 217 7.33 11.10 1.41
CA THR A 217 8.60 11.16 2.17
C THR A 217 9.64 12.09 1.57
N SER A 218 9.55 12.45 0.28
CA SER A 218 10.50 13.41 -0.34
C SER A 218 10.05 14.87 -0.23
N LEU A 219 8.89 15.14 0.38
CA LEU A 219 8.33 16.48 0.48
C LEU A 219 8.93 17.27 1.64
N ASP A 220 8.90 18.61 1.51
CA ASP A 220 9.10 19.48 2.66
C ASP A 220 7.91 19.45 3.62
N ALA A 221 8.09 19.92 4.86
CA ALA A 221 7.06 19.81 5.89
C ALA A 221 5.70 20.43 5.51
N PRO A 222 5.63 21.61 4.86
CA PRO A 222 4.37 22.19 4.40
C PRO A 222 3.66 21.31 3.35
N SER A 223 4.37 20.88 2.30
CA SER A 223 3.78 20.03 1.27
C SER A 223 3.39 18.66 1.82
N PHE A 224 4.18 18.12 2.76
CA PHE A 224 3.86 16.90 3.51
C PHE A 224 2.54 17.04 4.29
N ILE A 225 2.37 18.10 5.09
CA ILE A 225 1.13 18.31 5.86
C ILE A 225 -0.08 18.43 4.94
N ARG A 226 0.04 19.14 3.81
CA ARG A 226 -1.03 19.25 2.81
C ARG A 226 -1.40 17.88 2.25
N ALA A 227 -0.40 17.13 1.76
CA ALA A 227 -0.64 15.83 1.15
C ALA A 227 -1.17 14.80 2.18
N TRP A 228 -0.72 14.87 3.43
CA TRP A 228 -1.25 14.05 4.52
C TRP A 228 -2.72 14.40 4.83
N LEU A 229 -3.08 15.68 4.96
CA LEU A 229 -4.48 16.10 5.16
C LEU A 229 -5.38 15.74 3.97
N ASP A 230 -4.89 15.88 2.74
CA ASP A 230 -5.58 15.43 1.53
C ASP A 230 -5.91 13.93 1.60
N ALA A 231 -4.96 13.10 2.06
CA ALA A 231 -5.16 11.66 2.22
C ALA A 231 -6.13 11.31 3.35
N VAL A 232 -6.05 12.00 4.50
CA VAL A 232 -7.03 11.85 5.60
C VAL A 232 -8.43 12.24 5.14
N THR A 233 -8.54 13.28 4.32
CA THR A 233 -9.82 13.73 3.73
C THR A 233 -10.38 12.68 2.77
N CYS A 234 -9.54 12.15 1.89
CA CYS A 234 -9.92 11.07 0.98
C CYS A 234 -10.38 9.82 1.76
N HIS A 235 -9.66 9.45 2.82
CA HIS A 235 -10.03 8.36 3.71
C HIS A 235 -11.40 8.58 4.37
N ALA A 236 -11.64 9.76 4.95
CA ALA A 236 -12.92 10.09 5.58
C ALA A 236 -14.08 10.01 4.57
N PHE A 237 -13.88 10.54 3.36
CA PHE A 237 -14.83 10.41 2.25
C PHE A 237 -15.13 8.95 1.88
N LEU A 238 -14.10 8.11 1.74
CA LEU A 238 -14.28 6.70 1.41
C LEU A 238 -15.01 5.94 2.52
N TRP A 239 -14.66 6.17 3.78
CA TRP A 239 -15.34 5.55 4.92
C TRP A 239 -16.81 5.96 5.01
N LYS A 240 -17.11 7.25 4.81
CA LYS A 240 -18.49 7.77 4.68
C LYS A 240 -19.31 7.06 3.60
N HIS A 241 -18.64 6.45 2.64
CA HIS A 241 -19.24 5.71 1.54
C HIS A 241 -18.94 4.21 1.58
N GLY A 242 -18.71 3.66 2.77
CA GLY A 242 -18.67 2.22 3.01
C GLY A 242 -17.40 1.53 2.55
N VAL A 243 -16.32 2.28 2.29
CA VAL A 243 -15.03 1.74 1.86
C VAL A 243 -14.00 1.99 2.95
N GLU A 244 -13.61 0.91 3.64
CA GLU A 244 -12.54 0.92 4.63
C GLU A 244 -11.21 0.66 3.94
N HIS A 245 -10.14 1.37 4.30
CA HIS A 245 -8.87 1.23 3.59
C HIS A 245 -8.14 -0.07 3.96
N GLY A 246 -8.12 -0.42 5.25
CA GLY A 246 -7.51 -1.62 5.82
C GLY A 246 -6.00 -1.51 6.12
N ASP A 247 -5.31 -0.48 5.62
CA ASP A 247 -3.88 -0.23 5.83
C ASP A 247 -3.46 1.24 5.60
N PRO A 248 -4.07 2.22 6.29
CA PRO A 248 -3.51 3.57 6.27
C PRO A 248 -2.08 3.56 6.82
N SER A 249 -1.14 4.09 6.03
CA SER A 249 0.26 4.15 6.40
C SER A 249 0.98 5.25 5.64
N LEU A 250 2.14 5.68 6.12
CA LEU A 250 2.96 6.65 5.40
C LEU A 250 3.38 6.14 4.01
N TYR A 251 3.47 4.82 3.82
CA TYR A 251 3.85 4.20 2.56
C TYR A 251 2.75 4.24 1.50
N ASN A 252 1.50 4.34 1.96
CA ASN A 252 0.30 4.32 1.10
C ASN A 252 -0.22 5.73 0.80
N ILE A 253 0.48 6.77 1.28
CA ILE A 253 0.23 8.17 0.92
C ILE A 253 1.31 8.63 -0.06
N MET A 254 0.86 9.09 -1.23
CA MET A 254 1.72 9.63 -2.28
C MET A 254 1.33 11.06 -2.63
N CYS A 255 2.13 11.69 -3.49
CA CYS A 255 1.91 13.03 -4.00
C CYS A 255 1.83 12.97 -5.52
N HIS A 256 0.81 13.61 -6.08
CA HIS A 256 0.71 13.74 -7.53
C HIS A 256 1.75 14.76 -8.03
N PRO A 257 2.64 14.40 -8.97
CA PRO A 257 3.79 15.23 -9.34
C PRO A 257 3.40 16.59 -9.96
N GLU A 258 2.26 16.64 -10.66
CA GLU A 258 1.81 17.87 -11.35
C GLU A 258 0.89 18.76 -10.50
N THR A 259 -0.03 18.17 -9.75
CA THR A 259 -1.04 18.91 -8.97
C THR A 259 -0.61 19.13 -7.52
N HIS A 260 0.45 18.44 -7.07
CA HIS A 260 0.96 18.44 -5.70
C HIS A 260 -0.09 18.09 -4.64
N ARG A 261 -1.12 17.33 -5.04
CA ARG A 261 -2.18 16.83 -4.16
C ARG A 261 -1.73 15.53 -3.51
N GLY A 262 -2.14 15.33 -2.26
CA GLY A 262 -2.02 14.03 -1.61
C GLY A 262 -2.94 13.01 -2.26
N VAL A 263 -2.42 11.81 -2.50
CA VAL A 263 -3.14 10.69 -3.11
C VAL A 263 -3.04 9.49 -2.19
N LEU A 264 -4.20 8.92 -1.83
CA LEU A 264 -4.28 7.68 -1.05
C LEU A 264 -4.22 6.49 -2.01
N THR A 265 -3.36 5.52 -1.73
CA THR A 265 -3.01 4.41 -2.65
C THR A 265 -3.08 3.05 -1.95
N ASP A 266 -2.96 1.97 -2.71
CA ASP A 266 -2.91 0.58 -2.22
C ASP A 266 -4.22 0.08 -1.57
N PHE A 267 -5.23 -0.13 -2.41
CA PHE A 267 -6.57 -0.58 -2.01
C PHE A 267 -6.73 -2.12 -2.05
N ASP A 268 -5.62 -2.87 -1.93
CA ASP A 268 -5.64 -4.34 -2.00
C ASP A 268 -6.12 -5.02 -0.70
N LEU A 269 -6.17 -4.25 0.39
CA LEU A 269 -6.68 -4.65 1.71
C LEU A 269 -8.05 -4.03 2.05
N SER A 270 -8.65 -3.29 1.11
CA SER A 270 -9.89 -2.57 1.39
C SER A 270 -11.05 -3.51 1.67
N ILE A 271 -11.89 -3.11 2.61
CA ILE A 271 -13.11 -3.83 3.01
C ILE A 271 -14.30 -2.98 2.57
N LEU A 272 -15.26 -3.63 1.93
CA LEU A 272 -16.50 -3.01 1.47
C LEU A 272 -17.60 -3.35 2.48
N GLN A 273 -18.22 -2.36 3.10
CA GLN A 273 -19.19 -2.57 4.20
C GLN A 273 -20.50 -3.25 3.77
N TRP A 274 -20.70 -3.42 2.45
CA TRP A 274 -21.80 -4.18 1.85
C TRP A 274 -21.41 -5.62 1.48
N GLU A 275 -20.15 -6.02 1.67
CA GLU A 275 -19.70 -7.39 1.52
C GLU A 275 -19.55 -8.07 2.89
N ASP A 276 -19.66 -9.39 2.94
CA ASP A 276 -19.39 -10.15 4.16
C ASP A 276 -17.90 -10.07 4.50
N ARG A 277 -17.58 -9.75 5.75
CA ARG A 277 -16.21 -9.82 6.25
C ARG A 277 -15.71 -11.25 6.16
N VAL A 278 -14.58 -11.46 5.51
CA VAL A 278 -13.98 -12.79 5.36
C VAL A 278 -13.10 -13.05 6.60
N PRO A 279 -13.47 -14.02 7.48
CA PRO A 279 -12.72 -14.27 8.70
C PRO A 279 -11.23 -14.50 8.41
N GLY A 280 -10.37 -13.77 9.13
CA GLY A 280 -8.94 -13.87 8.99
C GLY A 280 -8.30 -13.09 7.83
N CYS A 281 -9.08 -12.50 6.92
CA CYS A 281 -8.57 -11.57 5.90
C CYS A 281 -8.43 -10.14 6.40
N ASP A 282 -9.09 -9.79 7.51
CA ASP A 282 -9.13 -8.43 8.06
C ASP A 282 -7.89 -8.10 8.90
N ARG A 283 -7.13 -9.12 9.31
CA ARG A 283 -5.90 -9.07 10.13
C ARG A 283 -4.71 -8.54 9.33
N THR A 284 -4.81 -7.29 8.93
CA THR A 284 -3.87 -6.61 8.04
C THR A 284 -3.35 -5.34 8.70
N GLY A 285 -2.35 -4.71 8.08
CA GLY A 285 -1.83 -3.43 8.53
C GLY A 285 -0.30 -3.41 8.60
N THR A 286 0.24 -2.21 8.50
CA THR A 286 1.66 -1.95 8.65
C THR A 286 1.95 -1.63 10.12
N VAL A 287 2.52 -2.60 10.85
CA VAL A 287 2.68 -2.62 12.33
C VAL A 287 3.04 -1.26 12.96
N PRO A 288 4.06 -0.51 12.50
CA PRO A 288 4.38 0.81 13.08
C PRO A 288 3.21 1.82 13.10
N PHE A 289 2.33 1.76 12.11
CA PHE A 289 1.21 2.68 11.97
C PHE A 289 -0.08 2.16 12.61
N MET A 290 -0.23 0.85 12.83
CA MET A 290 -1.45 0.30 13.42
C MET A 290 -1.77 0.95 14.78
N ALA A 291 -3.06 1.18 15.03
CA ALA A 291 -3.57 1.67 16.30
C ALA A 291 -3.11 0.78 17.47
N LEU A 292 -2.93 1.36 18.66
CA LEU A 292 -2.47 0.62 19.85
C LEU A 292 -3.36 -0.58 20.19
N GLU A 293 -4.67 -0.46 20.00
CA GLU A 293 -5.64 -1.52 20.23
C GLU A 293 -5.50 -2.69 19.24
N LEU A 294 -5.13 -2.41 17.99
CA LEU A 294 -4.90 -3.42 16.95
C LEU A 294 -3.54 -4.14 17.06
N LEU A 295 -2.66 -3.69 17.97
CA LEU A 295 -1.37 -4.33 18.21
C LEU A 295 -1.44 -5.45 19.25
N GLN A 296 -2.61 -5.69 19.85
CA GLN A 296 -2.85 -6.72 20.86
C GLN A 296 -3.18 -8.07 20.23
N GLU A 297 -2.98 -9.15 20.98
CA GLU A 297 -3.19 -10.53 20.50
C GLU A 297 -4.64 -10.77 20.06
N GLU A 298 -5.60 -10.15 20.74
CA GLU A 298 -7.04 -10.22 20.51
C GLU A 298 -7.42 -9.77 19.09
N TYR A 299 -6.70 -8.82 18.51
CA TYR A 299 -6.91 -8.46 17.11
C TYR A 299 -6.42 -9.57 16.16
N TRP A 300 -5.30 -10.21 16.50
CA TRP A 300 -4.71 -11.27 15.68
C TRP A 300 -5.39 -12.62 15.86
N SER A 301 -6.10 -12.86 16.97
CA SER A 301 -7.03 -13.99 17.14
C SER A 301 -8.35 -13.75 16.40
N GLY A 302 -8.73 -12.49 16.18
CA GLY A 302 -9.94 -12.08 15.47
C GLY A 302 -11.08 -11.61 16.39
N ASP A 303 -10.76 -11.32 17.65
CA ASP A 303 -11.70 -10.84 18.66
C ASP A 303 -11.95 -9.32 18.55
N ILE A 304 -11.01 -8.57 17.97
CA ILE A 304 -11.15 -7.12 17.72
C ILE A 304 -11.52 -6.85 16.26
N ILE A 305 -12.60 -6.11 16.06
CA ILE A 305 -13.01 -5.58 14.75
C ILE A 305 -12.39 -4.21 14.53
N ARG A 306 -11.96 -3.94 13.29
CA ARG A 306 -11.44 -2.63 12.91
C ARG A 306 -12.58 -1.60 12.74
N TYR A 307 -12.41 -0.40 13.28
CA TYR A 307 -13.31 0.74 13.18
C TYR A 307 -12.56 1.99 12.72
N TYR A 308 -13.30 3.08 12.48
CA TYR A 308 -12.74 4.31 11.91
C TYR A 308 -11.60 4.89 12.75
N HIS A 309 -11.75 4.94 14.08
CA HIS A 309 -10.71 5.48 14.95
C HIS A 309 -9.37 4.74 14.81
N HIS A 310 -9.38 3.43 14.56
CA HIS A 310 -8.14 2.69 14.35
C HIS A 310 -7.40 3.15 13.10
N GLU A 311 -8.12 3.47 12.03
CA GLU A 311 -7.54 3.96 10.78
C GLU A 311 -7.12 5.43 10.89
N LEU A 312 -7.90 6.25 11.60
CA LEU A 312 -7.53 7.64 11.90
C LEU A 312 -6.27 7.70 12.78
N GLU A 313 -6.16 6.85 13.80
CA GLU A 313 -4.96 6.74 14.63
C GLU A 313 -3.74 6.35 13.79
N ALA A 314 -3.91 5.50 12.78
CA ALA A 314 -2.82 5.15 11.87
C ALA A 314 -2.28 6.36 11.09
N PHE A 315 -3.16 7.26 10.64
CA PHE A 315 -2.73 8.54 10.06
C PHE A 315 -2.02 9.45 11.07
N ILE A 316 -2.38 9.42 12.35
CA ILE A 316 -1.67 10.17 13.40
C ILE A 316 -0.24 9.66 13.53
N TRP A 317 -0.03 8.34 13.55
CA TRP A 317 1.31 7.72 13.64
C TRP A 317 2.22 8.03 12.44
N CYS A 318 1.67 8.38 11.28
CA CYS A 318 2.44 8.84 10.12
C CYS A 318 3.27 10.10 10.42
N LEU A 319 2.79 11.00 11.30
CA LEU A 319 3.44 12.28 11.58
C LEU A 319 4.77 12.13 12.34
N PRO A 320 4.84 11.50 13.53
CA PRO A 320 6.12 11.26 14.20
C PRO A 320 7.02 10.34 13.38
N PHE A 321 6.46 9.37 12.65
CA PHE A 321 7.24 8.50 11.78
C PHE A 321 7.92 9.27 10.64
N MET A 322 7.23 10.21 9.98
CA MET A 322 7.84 11.08 8.97
C MET A 322 8.94 11.95 9.56
N CYS A 323 8.70 12.54 10.73
CA CYS A 323 9.63 13.48 11.36
C CYS A 323 10.91 12.80 11.90
N LEU A 324 10.81 11.56 12.39
CA LEU A 324 11.91 10.81 13.00
C LEU A 324 12.51 9.72 12.10
N GLY A 325 11.80 9.28 11.05
CA GLY A 325 12.14 8.11 10.26
C GLY A 325 13.28 8.29 9.24
N GLY A 326 13.98 9.43 9.24
CA GLY A 326 15.09 9.68 8.31
C GLY A 326 14.65 9.97 6.87
N PHE A 327 13.36 10.16 6.63
CA PHE A 327 12.82 10.46 5.31
C PHE A 327 13.12 11.89 4.84
N VAL A 328 13.60 12.75 5.75
CA VAL A 328 14.06 14.10 5.45
C VAL A 328 15.50 14.04 4.93
N ALA A 329 15.68 14.29 3.63
CA ALA A 329 16.94 14.63 2.95
C ALA A 329 18.25 14.13 3.63
N ASN A 330 18.59 12.85 3.43
CA ASN A 330 19.83 12.21 3.89
C ASN A 330 19.98 12.01 5.41
N SER A 331 18.91 12.13 6.20
CA SER A 331 18.96 11.86 7.65
C SER A 331 18.89 10.37 7.92
N GLU A 332 19.68 9.87 8.88
CA GLU A 332 19.52 8.49 9.36
C GLU A 332 18.18 8.35 10.10
N CYS A 333 17.52 7.21 9.93
CA CYS A 333 16.31 6.89 10.68
C CYS A 333 16.63 6.87 12.18
N HIS A 334 15.94 7.72 12.95
CA HIS A 334 16.13 7.77 14.38
C HIS A 334 15.84 6.41 14.99
N ARG A 335 16.66 5.99 15.96
CA ARG A 335 16.62 4.65 16.55
C ARG A 335 15.22 4.24 17.02
N VAL A 336 14.46 5.18 17.57
CA VAL A 336 13.07 4.95 18.03
C VAL A 336 12.19 4.39 16.91
N ILE A 337 12.24 4.98 15.70
CA ILE A 337 11.45 4.51 14.55
C ILE A 337 12.03 3.22 13.97
N ALA A 338 13.36 3.13 13.87
CA ALA A 338 14.02 1.91 13.40
C ALA A 338 13.67 0.70 14.27
N ASP A 339 13.48 0.92 15.57
CA ASP A 339 13.05 -0.08 16.53
C ASP A 339 11.58 -0.46 16.30
N TRP A 340 10.67 0.47 15.98
CA TRP A 340 9.27 0.10 15.66
C TRP A 340 9.17 -0.80 14.43
N VAL A 341 9.93 -0.51 13.38
CA VAL A 341 9.91 -1.25 12.11
C VAL A 341 10.33 -2.73 12.28
N LYS A 342 11.16 -3.03 13.28
CA LYS A 342 11.68 -4.38 13.55
C LYS A 342 10.90 -5.13 14.63
N ALA A 343 9.99 -4.45 15.32
CA ALA A 343 9.29 -4.98 16.48
C ALA A 343 8.17 -5.94 16.07
N SER A 344 7.87 -6.91 16.94
CA SER A 344 6.59 -7.61 16.89
C SER A 344 5.43 -6.64 17.18
N PRO A 345 4.16 -7.00 16.89
CA PRO A 345 3.02 -6.14 17.23
C PRO A 345 3.00 -5.70 18.70
N GLU A 346 3.14 -6.64 19.63
CA GLU A 346 3.16 -6.39 21.07
C GLU A 346 4.34 -5.50 21.50
N GLU A 347 5.55 -5.79 21.00
CA GLU A 347 6.74 -4.96 21.26
C GLU A 347 6.54 -3.55 20.72
N CYS A 348 5.92 -3.40 19.54
CA CYS A 348 5.63 -2.11 18.94
C CYS A 348 4.64 -1.31 19.78
N ARG A 349 3.60 -1.96 20.32
CA ARG A 349 2.64 -1.34 21.25
C ARG A 349 3.35 -0.73 22.46
N GLY A 350 4.21 -1.50 23.12
CA GLY A 350 5.00 -1.03 24.26
C GLY A 350 5.93 0.13 23.90
N ARG A 351 6.61 0.05 22.73
CA ARG A 351 7.50 1.12 22.24
C ARG A 351 6.75 2.41 21.92
N LYS A 352 5.53 2.32 21.36
CA LYS A 352 4.67 3.47 21.07
C LYS A 352 4.14 4.12 22.36
N GLY A 353 3.71 3.31 23.34
CA GLY A 353 3.32 3.83 24.66
C GLY A 353 4.46 4.56 25.39
N ASN A 354 5.68 4.02 25.33
CA ASN A 354 6.86 4.70 25.87
C ASN A 354 7.20 5.97 25.09
N PHE A 355 7.07 5.95 23.76
CA PHE A 355 7.29 7.13 22.93
C PHE A 355 6.39 8.29 23.33
N ILE A 356 5.10 8.08 23.59
CA ILE A 356 4.18 9.17 23.95
C ILE A 356 4.70 9.93 25.19
N LYS A 357 5.18 9.20 26.21
CA LYS A 357 5.77 9.78 27.43
C LYS A 357 7.07 10.54 27.17
N ASP A 358 7.88 10.06 26.23
CA ASP A 358 9.20 10.58 25.92
C ASP A 358 9.20 11.56 24.73
N ALA A 359 8.08 11.75 24.05
CA ALA A 359 8.01 12.46 22.77
C ALA A 359 8.62 13.86 22.79
N PRO A 360 8.46 14.67 23.87
CA PRO A 360 9.12 15.97 23.96
C PRO A 360 10.65 15.92 23.95
N LYS A 361 11.27 14.81 24.39
CA LYS A 361 12.72 14.64 24.45
C LYS A 361 13.36 14.59 23.06
N TYR A 362 12.66 14.03 22.07
CA TYR A 362 13.18 13.90 20.71
C TYR A 362 13.09 15.19 19.88
N LEU A 363 12.56 16.28 20.44
CA LEU A 363 12.39 17.54 19.71
C LEU A 363 13.72 18.10 19.18
N SER A 364 14.83 17.85 19.89
CA SER A 364 16.18 18.25 19.47
C SER A 364 16.68 17.50 18.23
N ASP A 365 16.12 16.32 17.96
CA ASP A 365 16.53 15.45 16.86
C ASP A 365 15.77 15.76 15.56
N ILE A 366 14.74 16.63 15.64
CA ILE A 366 13.88 16.97 14.51
C ILE A 366 14.49 18.09 13.67
N PRO A 367 14.57 17.93 12.33
CA PRO A 367 14.95 19.02 11.44
C PRO A 367 14.12 20.29 11.67
N PRO A 368 14.71 21.50 11.67
CA PRO A 368 14.01 22.75 12.02
C PRO A 368 12.71 23.00 11.24
N ASN A 369 12.68 22.62 9.96
CA ASN A 369 11.51 22.74 9.09
C ASN A 369 10.37 21.76 9.46
N PHE A 370 10.66 20.65 10.15
CA PHE A 370 9.68 19.65 10.59
C PHE A 370 9.23 19.81 12.05
N ILE A 371 9.84 20.70 12.85
CA ILE A 371 9.48 20.92 14.26
C ILE A 371 7.97 21.17 14.45
N ALA A 372 7.36 21.98 13.59
CA ALA A 372 5.92 22.28 13.67
C ALA A 372 5.04 21.06 13.38
N CYS A 373 5.45 20.23 12.40
CA CYS A 373 4.81 18.97 12.04
C CYS A 373 4.93 17.96 13.19
N TYR A 374 6.13 17.82 13.75
CA TYR A 374 6.37 16.91 14.88
C TYR A 374 5.55 17.30 16.12
N ARG A 375 5.49 18.60 16.46
CA ARG A 375 4.63 19.09 17.55
C ARG A 375 3.16 18.78 17.32
N LEU A 376 2.66 18.92 16.08
CA LEU A 376 1.30 18.49 15.76
C LEU A 376 1.14 16.98 15.97
N GLY A 377 2.08 16.18 15.48
CA GLY A 377 2.08 14.73 15.66
C GLY A 377 1.98 14.34 17.13
N ILE A 378 2.79 14.95 17.99
CA ILE A 378 2.74 14.71 19.45
C ILE A 378 1.38 15.09 20.03
N MET A 379 0.85 16.28 19.71
CA MET A 379 -0.45 16.72 20.22
C MET A 379 -1.57 15.74 19.82
N LEU A 380 -1.53 15.23 18.59
CA LEU A 380 -2.49 14.25 18.10
C LEU A 380 -2.29 12.86 18.74
N CYS A 381 -1.04 12.44 19.02
CA CYS A 381 -0.78 11.21 19.77
C CYS A 381 -1.36 11.29 21.19
N TYR A 382 -1.17 12.41 21.91
CA TYR A 382 -1.81 12.62 23.22
C TYR A 382 -3.33 12.64 23.09
N THR A 383 -3.86 13.29 22.06
CA THR A 383 -5.31 13.31 21.80
C THR A 383 -5.86 11.90 21.63
N ALA A 384 -5.17 11.04 20.88
CA ALA A 384 -5.58 9.65 20.69
C ALA A 384 -5.53 8.85 22.01
N GLU A 385 -4.45 9.00 22.78
CA GLU A 385 -4.28 8.32 24.07
C GLU A 385 -5.33 8.80 25.11
N ASP A 386 -5.56 10.11 25.23
CA ASP A 386 -6.55 10.68 26.15
C ASP A 386 -7.96 10.25 25.76
N THR A 387 -8.28 10.22 24.47
CA THR A 387 -9.57 9.75 23.98
C THR A 387 -9.77 8.27 24.34
N TYR A 388 -8.75 7.44 24.12
CA TYR A 388 -8.77 6.03 24.50
C TYR A 388 -9.00 5.88 26.01
N ASN A 389 -8.19 6.53 26.85
CA ASN A 389 -8.31 6.45 28.31
C ASN A 389 -9.66 6.96 28.84
N LYS A 390 -10.20 8.04 28.27
CA LYS A 390 -11.51 8.59 28.66
C LYS A 390 -12.63 7.59 28.45
N PHE A 391 -12.53 6.77 27.41
CA PHE A 391 -13.52 5.74 27.09
C PHE A 391 -13.22 4.38 27.72
N SER A 392 -12.04 4.19 28.31
CA SER A 392 -11.68 3.03 29.15
C SER A 392 -11.92 3.24 30.65
N ARG A 393 -12.01 4.49 31.12
CA ARG A 393 -12.19 4.83 32.56
C ARG A 393 -13.64 4.99 33.00
N ILE A 394 -14.60 4.73 32.13
CA ILE A 394 -16.02 4.67 32.53
C ILE A 394 -16.25 3.47 33.49
N ASP A 395 -15.25 2.62 33.70
CA ASP A 395 -15.30 1.46 34.60
C ASP A 395 -14.89 1.73 36.07
N GLU A 396 -14.43 2.92 36.48
CA GLU A 396 -13.80 3.09 37.82
C GLU A 396 -14.23 4.31 38.69
N ASP A 397 -15.09 5.23 38.22
CA ASP A 397 -15.36 6.50 38.95
C ASP A 397 -16.72 6.60 39.67
N ASP A 398 -17.36 5.49 40.06
CA ASP A 398 -18.63 5.48 40.84
C ASP A 398 -18.57 4.66 42.16
N GLU A 399 -17.41 4.57 42.81
CA GLU A 399 -17.33 4.19 44.23
C GLU A 399 -17.16 5.44 45.11
N ASP A 400 -18.21 6.25 45.25
CA ASP A 400 -18.43 7.13 46.41
C ASP A 400 -19.81 7.80 46.32
N ASN A 401 -20.88 7.00 46.44
CA ASN A 401 -22.17 7.48 46.94
C ASN A 401 -22.88 6.35 47.70
N ASP A 402 -22.61 6.29 49.00
CA ASP A 402 -23.54 5.74 49.98
C ASP A 402 -24.84 6.55 49.91
N ASP A 403 -25.86 6.08 49.18
CA ASP A 403 -27.23 6.32 49.59
C ASP A 403 -28.21 5.30 48.99
N ASP A 404 -29.08 4.84 49.88
CA ASP A 404 -30.00 3.71 49.78
C ASP A 404 -31.00 3.76 48.60
N ASN A 405 -31.27 2.57 48.06
CA ASN A 405 -32.48 2.16 47.33
C ASN A 405 -32.75 2.77 45.94
N ASN A 406 -32.33 2.06 44.88
CA ASN A 406 -33.21 1.79 43.74
C ASN A 406 -32.75 0.57 42.92
N ASP A 407 -33.62 -0.44 42.83
CA ASP A 407 -33.50 -1.61 41.95
C ASP A 407 -33.79 -1.21 40.48
N ASP A 408 -32.87 -0.48 39.85
CA ASP A 408 -32.78 -0.43 38.39
C ASP A 408 -31.30 -0.45 37.98
N ALA A 409 -30.87 -1.62 37.50
CA ALA A 409 -29.52 -1.88 37.05
C ALA A 409 -29.14 -0.99 35.85
N ASN A 410 -28.47 0.13 36.13
CA ASN A 410 -27.62 0.81 35.15
C ASN A 410 -26.30 0.04 35.05
N GLU A 411 -26.28 -1.04 34.26
CA GLU A 411 -25.02 -1.51 33.66
C GLU A 411 -24.52 -0.40 32.72
N GLU A 412 -23.64 0.47 33.21
CA GLU A 412 -22.97 1.49 32.38
C GLU A 412 -22.04 0.78 31.39
N LYS A 413 -22.61 0.49 30.22
CA LYS A 413 -22.01 -0.24 29.11
C LYS A 413 -20.80 0.50 28.56
N GLU A 414 -19.69 -0.22 28.33
CA GLU A 414 -18.55 0.26 27.55
C GLU A 414 -19.02 1.10 26.33
N PRO A 415 -18.40 2.26 26.07
CA PRO A 415 -18.83 3.15 25.00
C PRO A 415 -18.68 2.45 23.65
N SER A 416 -19.75 2.52 22.85
CA SER A 416 -19.78 1.87 21.54
C SER A 416 -18.58 2.25 20.65
N PRO A 417 -18.14 1.39 19.72
CA PRO A 417 -17.07 1.73 18.78
C PRO A 417 -17.36 2.98 17.94
N ALA A 418 -18.64 3.26 17.66
CA ALA A 418 -19.08 4.47 16.98
C ALA A 418 -18.84 5.72 17.86
N THR A 419 -19.16 5.64 19.15
CA THR A 419 -18.87 6.69 20.15
C THR A 419 -17.38 6.98 20.24
N ARG A 420 -16.53 5.94 20.30
CA ARG A 420 -15.06 6.10 20.30
C ARG A 420 -14.57 6.77 19.01
N SER A 421 -15.12 6.37 17.87
CA SER A 421 -14.80 6.96 16.56
C SER A 421 -15.17 8.44 16.45
N LEU A 422 -16.36 8.80 16.91
CA LEU A 422 -16.81 10.19 16.97
C LEU A 422 -15.94 11.02 17.92
N GLY A 423 -15.64 10.49 19.11
CA GLY A 423 -14.79 11.16 20.08
C GLY A 423 -13.41 11.50 19.52
N LEU A 424 -12.73 10.52 18.91
CA LEU A 424 -11.41 10.75 18.32
C LEU A 424 -11.47 11.73 17.15
N TRP A 425 -12.48 11.62 16.29
CA TRP A 425 -12.69 12.55 15.17
C TRP A 425 -12.86 14.00 15.64
N THR A 426 -13.71 14.23 16.65
CA THR A 426 -13.98 15.56 17.19
C THR A 426 -12.72 16.18 17.80
N GLU A 427 -12.00 15.45 18.63
CA GLU A 427 -10.77 15.96 19.26
C GLU A 427 -9.63 16.13 18.25
N PHE A 428 -9.53 15.24 17.24
CA PHE A 428 -8.59 15.38 16.13
C PHE A 428 -8.79 16.72 15.39
N LEU A 429 -10.03 17.05 15.00
CA LEU A 429 -10.36 18.33 14.36
C LEU A 429 -10.10 19.52 15.29
N ALA A 430 -10.46 19.41 16.57
CA ALA A 430 -10.21 20.46 17.56
C ALA A 430 -8.69 20.74 17.70
N THR A 431 -7.87 19.70 17.73
CA THR A 431 -6.41 19.82 17.81
C THR A 431 -5.81 20.46 16.55
N LEU A 432 -6.29 20.09 15.36
CA LEU A 432 -5.88 20.74 14.10
C LEU A 432 -6.20 22.24 14.07
N ARG A 433 -7.36 22.64 14.62
CA ARG A 433 -7.79 24.06 14.72
C ARG A 433 -7.02 24.85 15.77
N LYS A 434 -6.75 24.24 16.94
CA LYS A 434 -5.98 24.86 18.03
C LYS A 434 -4.54 25.12 17.63
N LYS A 435 -3.98 24.34 16.70
CA LYS A 435 -2.60 24.52 16.23
C LYS A 435 -2.44 25.89 15.57
N LYS A 436 -1.56 26.72 16.13
CA LYS A 436 -1.11 27.94 15.43
C LYS A 436 -0.19 27.53 14.28
N TRP A 437 -0.64 27.77 13.05
CA TRP A 437 0.07 27.47 11.80
C TRP A 437 0.98 28.62 11.32
N GLN A 438 1.32 29.57 12.19
CA GLN A 438 2.04 30.79 11.83
C GLN A 438 3.49 30.53 11.36
N LYS A 439 3.94 31.34 10.38
CA LYS A 439 5.34 31.42 9.95
C LYS A 439 6.27 31.78 11.13
N PRO A 440 7.35 31.01 11.38
CA PRO A 440 8.42 31.44 12.25
C PRO A 440 9.06 32.72 11.72
N LYS A 441 9.39 33.66 12.59
CA LYS A 441 9.97 34.96 12.22
C LYS A 441 11.35 34.89 11.54
N SER A 442 11.96 33.71 11.39
CA SER A 442 13.37 33.57 11.00
C SER A 442 13.71 32.44 10.02
N THR A 443 12.75 31.87 9.28
CA THR A 443 13.07 30.84 8.29
C THR A 443 12.44 31.18 6.95
N SER A 444 13.28 31.22 5.91
CA SER A 444 12.95 31.42 4.48
C SER A 444 12.13 30.28 3.86
N GLY A 445 11.59 29.36 4.67
CA GLY A 445 10.72 28.28 4.22
C GLY A 445 9.29 28.78 4.01
N GLN A 446 8.70 28.47 2.86
CA GLN A 446 7.28 28.70 2.59
C GLN A 446 6.42 27.77 3.46
N MET A 447 6.07 28.16 4.69
CA MET A 447 4.98 27.48 5.40
C MET A 447 3.63 27.75 4.72
N LEU A 448 2.75 26.75 4.74
CA LEU A 448 1.34 26.87 4.33
C LEU A 448 0.69 28.06 5.04
N ASP A 449 -0.14 28.81 4.30
CA ASP A 449 -0.91 29.90 4.90
C ASP A 449 -1.94 29.34 5.89
N ALA A 450 -2.23 30.09 6.95
CA ALA A 450 -3.26 29.71 7.92
C ALA A 450 -4.64 29.57 7.25
N ALA A 451 -4.91 30.38 6.23
CA ALA A 451 -6.13 30.28 5.41
C ALA A 451 -6.18 28.98 4.61
N ASP A 452 -5.07 28.54 4.01
CA ASP A 452 -5.00 27.28 3.26
C ASP A 452 -5.31 26.09 4.16
N ILE A 453 -4.72 26.06 5.36
CA ILE A 453 -4.95 24.95 6.31
C ILE A 453 -6.38 24.98 6.86
N ALA A 454 -6.93 26.16 7.16
CA ALA A 454 -8.32 26.26 7.57
C ALA A 454 -9.26 25.68 6.52
N SER A 455 -9.04 26.00 5.24
CA SER A 455 -9.80 25.43 4.12
C SER A 455 -9.66 23.91 4.00
N LEU A 456 -8.45 23.36 4.23
CA LEU A 456 -8.24 21.90 4.27
C LEU A 456 -9.00 21.24 5.43
N ILE A 457 -9.03 21.87 6.62
CA ILE A 457 -9.76 21.36 7.79
C ILE A 457 -11.27 21.41 7.57
N GLU A 458 -11.80 22.51 7.01
CA GLU A 458 -13.22 22.64 6.66
C GLU A 458 -13.65 21.58 5.65
N ARG A 459 -12.80 21.33 4.64
CA ARG A 459 -13.03 20.26 3.68
C ARG A 459 -13.01 18.88 4.33
N LEU A 460 -12.08 18.61 5.25
CA LEU A 460 -12.07 17.34 6.00
C LEU A 460 -13.37 17.17 6.80
N GLU A 461 -13.80 18.22 7.51
CA GLU A 461 -15.00 18.17 8.34
C GLU A 461 -16.28 17.90 7.53
N SER A 462 -16.40 18.44 6.30
CA SER A 462 -17.56 18.18 5.43
C SER A 462 -17.69 16.70 5.03
N HIS A 463 -16.59 15.94 5.12
CA HIS A 463 -16.54 14.50 4.88
C HIS A 463 -16.59 13.66 6.15
N GLN A 464 -17.12 14.18 7.26
CA GLN A 464 -17.32 13.39 8.47
C GLN A 464 -17.92 12.00 8.15
N PRO A 465 -17.25 10.91 8.55
CA PRO A 465 -17.74 9.56 8.29
C PRO A 465 -19.01 9.22 9.07
N ASN A 466 -19.72 8.20 8.59
CA ASN A 466 -20.73 7.52 9.39
C ASN A 466 -20.06 6.41 10.21
N PHE A 467 -20.14 6.51 11.54
CA PHE A 467 -19.47 5.60 12.46
C PHE A 467 -20.31 4.38 12.88
N ASP A 468 -21.64 4.45 12.71
CA ASP A 468 -22.57 3.37 13.03
C ASP A 468 -22.70 2.33 11.89
N GLY A 469 -21.97 2.54 10.80
CA GLY A 469 -22.05 1.73 9.58
C GLY A 469 -23.21 2.14 8.68
N LEU A 470 -23.39 1.39 7.59
CA LEU A 470 -24.40 1.68 6.58
C LEU A 470 -25.69 0.90 6.81
N ASP A 471 -26.84 1.57 6.60
CA ASP A 471 -28.12 0.89 6.51
C ASP A 471 -28.24 0.04 5.22
N ALA A 472 -29.24 -0.84 5.17
CA ALA A 472 -29.44 -1.78 4.06
C ALA A 472 -29.66 -1.08 2.71
N ASN A 473 -30.40 0.04 2.68
CA ASN A 473 -30.67 0.77 1.45
C ASN A 473 -29.38 1.39 0.91
N ARG A 474 -28.58 1.99 1.81
CA ARG A 474 -27.31 2.60 1.46
C ARG A 474 -26.28 1.58 1.01
N LYS A 475 -26.25 0.39 1.63
CA LYS A 475 -25.43 -0.75 1.16
C LYS A 475 -25.77 -1.15 -0.27
N SER A 476 -27.06 -1.33 -0.57
CA SER A 476 -27.53 -1.71 -1.92
C SER A 476 -27.16 -0.65 -2.96
N GLU A 477 -27.40 0.63 -2.66
CA GLU A 477 -27.08 1.74 -3.57
C GLU A 477 -25.57 1.81 -3.88
N LEU A 478 -24.73 1.66 -2.85
CA LEU A 478 -23.28 1.72 -3.02
C LEU A 478 -22.75 0.49 -3.77
N GLN A 479 -23.31 -0.69 -3.55
CA GLN A 479 -22.95 -1.89 -4.29
C GLN A 479 -23.26 -1.76 -5.80
N GLU A 480 -24.43 -1.24 -6.14
CA GLU A 480 -24.81 -0.97 -7.54
C GLU A 480 -23.88 0.08 -8.18
N LEU A 481 -23.60 1.17 -7.47
CA LEU A 481 -22.72 2.23 -7.94
C LEU A 481 -21.27 1.75 -8.14
N PHE A 482 -20.76 0.97 -7.19
CA PHE A 482 -19.40 0.45 -7.21
C PHE A 482 -19.16 -0.51 -8.37
N THR A 483 -20.18 -1.31 -8.72
CA THR A 483 -20.10 -2.28 -9.82
C THR A 483 -20.43 -1.69 -11.19
N ALA A 484 -20.94 -0.46 -11.24
CA ALA A 484 -21.31 0.21 -12.48
C ALA A 484 -20.14 0.36 -13.47
N ASN A 485 -20.44 0.19 -14.75
CA ASN A 485 -19.51 0.51 -15.82
C ASN A 485 -19.56 2.02 -16.10
N THR A 486 -18.46 2.69 -15.81
CA THR A 486 -18.27 4.13 -16.05
C THR A 486 -17.31 4.38 -17.21
N GLU A 487 -17.44 5.56 -17.81
CA GLU A 487 -16.49 6.05 -18.81
C GLU A 487 -15.10 6.25 -18.19
N PRO A 488 -14.02 5.93 -18.92
CA PRO A 488 -12.68 6.02 -18.37
C PRO A 488 -12.19 7.47 -18.23
N PRO A 489 -11.21 7.71 -17.34
CA PRO A 489 -10.51 8.98 -17.29
C PRO A 489 -9.91 9.33 -18.66
N ALA A 490 -9.95 10.60 -19.06
CA ALA A 490 -9.28 11.03 -20.28
C ALA A 490 -7.76 11.01 -20.07
N LEU A 491 -7.02 10.34 -20.96
CA LEU A 491 -5.56 10.29 -20.90
C LEU A 491 -4.99 11.71 -21.06
N GLN A 492 -4.18 12.19 -20.11
CA GLN A 492 -3.58 13.52 -20.17
C GLN A 492 -2.24 13.47 -20.93
N VAL A 493 -2.30 13.52 -22.26
CA VAL A 493 -1.10 13.57 -23.10
C VAL A 493 -0.33 14.88 -22.84
N GLN A 494 0.66 14.86 -21.94
CA GLN A 494 1.60 15.97 -21.79
C GLN A 494 2.66 15.90 -22.90
N ALA A 495 2.65 16.90 -23.79
CA ALA A 495 3.76 17.12 -24.70
C ALA A 495 5.04 17.43 -23.89
N PRO A 496 6.21 16.86 -24.24
CA PRO A 496 7.43 17.10 -23.49
C PRO A 496 7.79 18.58 -23.57
N LYS A 497 8.02 19.21 -22.41
CA LYS A 497 8.50 20.59 -22.34
C LYS A 497 9.84 20.67 -23.07
N LEU A 498 9.89 21.43 -24.16
CA LEU A 498 11.04 21.59 -25.05
C LEU A 498 12.35 22.06 -24.35
N LYS A 499 12.29 22.45 -23.08
CA LYS A 499 13.41 23.04 -22.34
C LYS A 499 14.35 22.02 -21.67
N ASP A 500 13.93 20.78 -21.48
CA ASP A 500 14.77 19.76 -20.81
C ASP A 500 15.74 19.05 -21.76
N ARG A 501 15.65 19.30 -23.08
CA ARG A 501 16.59 18.79 -24.09
C ARG A 501 17.84 19.66 -24.32
N MET A 502 17.94 20.84 -23.69
CA MET A 502 19.05 21.78 -23.92
C MET A 502 20.01 21.98 -22.73
N LYS A 503 19.86 21.25 -21.61
CA LYS A 503 20.82 21.26 -20.51
C LYS A 503 21.47 19.88 -20.33
N GLY A 504 22.31 19.51 -21.28
CA GLY A 504 23.03 18.23 -21.20
C GLY A 504 23.94 17.93 -22.38
N ARG A 505 24.60 18.94 -22.95
CA ARG A 505 25.78 18.80 -23.83
C ARG A 505 26.51 20.15 -23.89
N GLN A 506 27.29 20.44 -22.84
CA GLN A 506 28.47 21.26 -23.00
C GLN A 506 29.66 20.31 -22.87
N ASP A 507 30.11 19.81 -24.02
CA ASP A 507 31.46 19.25 -24.15
C ASP A 507 32.47 20.36 -23.88
N PRO A 508 33.39 20.21 -22.90
CA PRO A 508 34.60 21.01 -22.90
C PRO A 508 35.53 20.43 -23.96
N ARG A 509 35.53 21.03 -25.16
CA ARG A 509 36.61 20.83 -26.14
C ARG A 509 37.95 21.16 -25.47
N PRO A 510 38.95 20.26 -25.47
CA PRO A 510 40.32 20.64 -25.18
C PRO A 510 40.89 21.35 -26.41
N CYS A 511 41.13 22.64 -26.28
CA CYS A 511 41.92 23.41 -27.24
C CYS A 511 43.40 23.19 -26.91
N SER A 512 44.01 22.19 -27.55
CA SER A 512 45.47 22.02 -27.54
C SER A 512 45.93 21.63 -28.94
N THR A 513 46.33 22.65 -29.69
CA THR A 513 47.14 22.51 -30.91
C THR A 513 48.44 21.77 -30.59
N PRO A 514 48.80 20.69 -31.31
CA PRO A 514 50.12 20.08 -31.18
C PRO A 514 51.19 20.95 -31.86
N PRO A 515 52.43 21.02 -31.34
CA PRO A 515 53.51 21.76 -31.99
C PRO A 515 54.04 21.00 -33.21
N VAL A 516 54.28 21.76 -34.27
CA VAL A 516 54.93 21.34 -35.53
C VAL A 516 56.41 21.04 -35.26
N PRO A 517 56.97 19.89 -35.70
CA PRO A 517 58.41 19.65 -35.64
C PRO A 517 59.16 20.41 -36.75
N PRO A 518 60.40 20.87 -36.51
CA PRO A 518 61.17 21.60 -37.52
C PRO A 518 61.68 20.67 -38.63
N PRO A 519 61.95 21.19 -39.84
CA PRO A 519 62.46 20.39 -40.93
C PRO A 519 63.97 20.20 -40.76
N LEU A 520 64.44 18.96 -40.89
CA LEU A 520 65.85 18.66 -41.14
C LEU A 520 65.94 17.55 -42.19
N ASP A 521 66.93 17.78 -43.06
CA ASP A 521 67.28 17.10 -44.30
C ASP A 521 67.49 15.59 -44.22
#